data_AF-A0A4R6AQS3-F1
#
_entry.id   AF-A0A4R6AQS3-F1
#
_cell.length_a   1.000
_cell.length_b   1.000
_cell.length_c   1.000
_cell.angle_alpha   90.00
_cell.angle_beta   90.00
_cell.angle_gamma   90.00
#
_symmetry.space_group_name_H-M   'P 1'
#
loop_
_entity.id
_entity.type
_entity.pdbx_description
1 polymer ?
#
loop_
_entity_poly.entity_id
_entity_poly.type
_entity_poly.pdbx_seq_one_letter_code
_entity_poly.pdbx_strand_id
1 'polypeptide(L)'
;MPFFTAAHVSLALEHLPSRTHPSLVSFLGMVKADVPISATPSKAFGSAQETDLMRQYFHPVGGPTERPWYVPFGAPKEGSTNWKPKAYAGTSLQRMRTGKSFIYVQGSGASSDLWSFHPDFLTVLANRGAEVVGTVPISIHNLAAWFYRANDVPSHADAIAEFVSEFELNKYGLIGGIFDDTPDPALDALPLDANPISDANLFSLLQPPPSIPTTATSAVANVTQPSANVASDIEDASEYTWEVEAEEIRIALGELRGMEEAAFRAMAALRAGMHVIFTGPPGTGKTQLARRLCKATGIPVTMVAATDQWTTVDTIGGYFPSLTSLGQLDFLPGFVVNAMSAQRALIIDEINRADIDKAFGELFTLLSGNDVDLPYLVKSQNANGDSVSRRIRLASESSPGDDLTEIIRLPSWWRLIGSMNDADKASLKRLSYAFVRRFAFIPIEIPAVSIYNDLLDSGAGSGADGLAATRPDFLAALKSLFAEPTGLASIDMAMGYAIPEAIMRQARSEISLDAGRSTASLLASTLDLYVAPQFQGRADKHENFLALVSKHVGEDDLKAFAGRLAVWTGFVE
;
A
#
# COMPACT_ATOMS: atom_id res chain seq x y z
N MET A 1 -33.60 -19.55 -16.83
CA MET A 1 -33.54 -18.11 -17.07
C MET A 1 -32.10 -17.73 -16.89
N PRO A 2 -31.38 -17.41 -17.98
CA PRO A 2 -29.94 -17.37 -17.98
C PRO A 2 -29.42 -16.05 -17.39
N PHE A 3 -28.33 -16.09 -16.64
CA PHE A 3 -27.66 -14.93 -16.06
C PHE A 3 -26.22 -14.88 -16.55
N PHE A 4 -25.64 -13.67 -16.58
CA PHE A 4 -24.21 -13.53 -16.76
C PHE A 4 -23.44 -14.19 -15.61
N THR A 5 -22.49 -15.07 -15.95
CA THR A 5 -21.62 -15.73 -14.96
C THR A 5 -20.57 -14.75 -14.41
N ALA A 6 -19.91 -15.16 -13.32
CA ALA A 6 -18.73 -14.45 -12.80
C ALA A 6 -17.63 -14.24 -13.85
N ALA A 7 -17.47 -15.16 -14.80
CA ALA A 7 -16.50 -15.02 -15.88
C ALA A 7 -16.85 -13.88 -16.85
N HIS A 8 -18.14 -13.72 -17.18
CA HIS A 8 -18.59 -12.59 -18.00
C HIS A 8 -18.33 -11.25 -17.30
N VAL A 9 -18.66 -11.17 -16.01
CA VAL A 9 -18.43 -9.96 -15.20
C VAL A 9 -16.94 -9.68 -15.06
N SER A 10 -16.09 -10.70 -14.89
CA SER A 10 -14.62 -10.54 -14.83
C SER A 10 -14.05 -9.97 -16.13
N LEU A 11 -14.43 -10.53 -17.29
CA LEU A 11 -13.99 -10.04 -18.60
C LEU A 11 -14.43 -8.58 -18.82
N ALA A 12 -15.67 -8.25 -18.44
CA ALA A 12 -16.15 -6.88 -18.49
C ALA A 12 -15.34 -5.95 -17.58
N LEU A 13 -14.98 -6.38 -16.37
CA LEU A 13 -14.19 -5.60 -15.42
C LEU A 13 -12.72 -5.42 -15.84
N GLU A 14 -12.17 -6.31 -16.65
CA GLU A 14 -10.85 -6.13 -17.28
C GLU A 14 -10.91 -5.14 -18.46
N HIS A 15 -12.00 -5.18 -19.22
CA HIS A 15 -12.16 -4.37 -20.43
C HIS A 15 -12.59 -2.92 -20.14
N LEU A 16 -13.60 -2.73 -19.28
CA LEU A 16 -14.24 -1.43 -19.07
C LEU A 16 -13.30 -0.34 -18.54
N PRO A 17 -12.41 -0.56 -17.54
CA PRO A 17 -11.56 0.51 -17.00
C PRO A 17 -10.57 1.07 -18.02
N SER A 18 -10.03 0.22 -18.91
CA SER A 18 -9.03 0.64 -19.90
C SER A 18 -9.64 1.28 -21.16
N ARG A 19 -10.92 1.00 -21.43
CA ARG A 19 -11.60 1.40 -22.67
C ARG A 19 -12.69 2.45 -22.48
N THR A 20 -13.15 2.70 -21.25
CA THR A 20 -14.20 3.69 -20.96
C THR A 20 -13.67 4.86 -20.14
N HIS A 21 -14.40 5.97 -20.11
CA HIS A 21 -14.06 7.15 -19.32
C HIS A 21 -15.07 7.36 -18.17
N PRO A 22 -14.68 7.87 -16.98
CA PRO A 22 -15.59 7.98 -15.82
C PRO A 22 -16.84 8.84 -16.06
N SER A 23 -16.78 9.79 -17.00
CA SER A 23 -17.95 10.61 -17.40
C SER A 23 -18.98 9.86 -18.24
N LEU A 24 -18.70 8.62 -18.63
CA LEU A 24 -19.65 7.74 -19.31
C LEU A 24 -20.93 7.55 -18.46
N VAL A 25 -20.83 7.54 -17.12
CA VAL A 25 -22.00 7.45 -16.23
C VAL A 25 -22.98 8.60 -16.50
N SER A 26 -22.50 9.84 -16.47
CA SER A 26 -23.34 11.02 -16.72
C SER A 26 -23.85 11.05 -18.16
N PHE A 27 -23.03 10.62 -19.13
CA PHE A 27 -23.45 10.51 -20.51
C PHE A 27 -24.63 9.52 -20.66
N LEU A 28 -24.47 8.27 -20.21
CA LEU A 28 -25.53 7.25 -20.25
C LEU A 28 -26.78 7.69 -19.48
N GLY A 29 -26.62 8.35 -18.34
CA GLY A 29 -27.73 8.93 -17.58
C GLY A 29 -28.52 9.97 -18.36
N MET A 30 -27.84 10.85 -19.12
CA MET A 30 -28.50 11.86 -19.95
C MET A 30 -29.19 11.27 -21.18
N VAL A 31 -28.59 10.26 -21.80
CA VAL A 31 -29.22 9.55 -22.93
C VAL A 31 -30.46 8.79 -22.43
N LYS A 32 -30.36 8.06 -21.31
CA LYS A 32 -31.50 7.38 -20.65
C LYS A 32 -32.61 8.34 -20.21
N ALA A 33 -32.27 9.56 -19.82
CA ALA A 33 -33.22 10.59 -19.39
C ALA A 33 -33.86 11.37 -20.55
N ASP A 34 -33.55 11.01 -21.80
CA ASP A 34 -34.01 11.70 -23.00
C ASP A 34 -33.68 13.21 -22.98
N VAL A 35 -32.41 13.53 -22.75
CA VAL A 35 -31.92 14.91 -22.84
C VAL A 35 -31.77 15.30 -24.32
N PRO A 36 -32.41 16.40 -24.78
CA PRO A 36 -32.44 16.74 -26.20
C PRO A 36 -31.10 17.31 -26.70
N ILE A 37 -30.92 17.24 -28.02
CA ILE A 37 -29.80 17.88 -28.73
C ILE A 37 -30.21 19.32 -29.07
N SER A 38 -29.58 20.31 -28.46
CA SER A 38 -29.94 21.72 -28.64
C SER A 38 -28.85 22.66 -28.13
N ALA A 39 -28.66 23.79 -28.80
CA ALA A 39 -27.81 24.89 -28.31
C ALA A 39 -28.43 25.61 -27.10
N THR A 40 -29.71 25.38 -26.81
CA THR A 40 -30.41 25.91 -25.63
C THR A 40 -30.78 24.76 -24.69
N PRO A 41 -30.40 24.84 -23.41
CA PRO A 41 -30.71 23.81 -22.41
C PRO A 41 -32.22 23.77 -22.14
N SER A 42 -32.83 22.59 -22.16
CA SER A 42 -34.30 22.47 -22.04
C SER A 42 -34.82 21.32 -21.18
N LYS A 43 -33.98 20.36 -20.80
CA LYS A 43 -34.39 19.22 -19.97
C LYS A 43 -33.77 19.27 -18.58
N ALA A 44 -34.58 19.14 -17.53
CA ALA A 44 -34.08 19.03 -16.17
C ALA A 44 -33.29 17.72 -15.99
N PHE A 45 -32.03 17.81 -15.58
CA PHE A 45 -31.16 16.66 -15.31
C PHE A 45 -30.15 16.99 -14.20
N GLY A 46 -30.01 16.11 -13.21
CA GLY A 46 -29.11 16.35 -12.11
C GLY A 46 -28.91 15.15 -11.20
N SER A 47 -28.64 15.45 -9.92
CA SER A 47 -28.21 14.46 -8.93
C SER A 47 -29.23 13.36 -8.68
N ALA A 48 -30.53 13.63 -8.82
CA ALA A 48 -31.59 12.63 -8.63
C ALA A 48 -31.47 11.51 -9.66
N GLN A 49 -31.46 11.86 -10.96
CA GLN A 49 -31.36 10.88 -12.05
C GLN A 49 -30.02 10.13 -12.01
N GLU A 50 -28.92 10.82 -11.68
CA GLU A 50 -27.61 10.19 -11.54
C GLU A 50 -27.58 9.23 -10.33
N THR A 51 -28.22 9.59 -9.21
CA THR A 51 -28.29 8.72 -8.03
C THR A 51 -29.12 7.46 -8.30
N ASP A 52 -30.20 7.57 -9.06
CA ASP A 52 -31.04 6.41 -9.42
C ASP A 52 -30.26 5.43 -10.30
N LEU A 53 -29.53 5.93 -11.30
CA LEU A 53 -28.64 5.10 -12.13
C LEU A 53 -27.54 4.42 -11.29
N MET A 54 -26.95 5.16 -10.35
CA MET A 54 -25.92 4.65 -9.44
C MET A 54 -26.45 3.54 -8.52
N ARG A 55 -27.68 3.69 -8.00
CA ARG A 55 -28.37 2.67 -7.20
C ARG A 55 -28.67 1.41 -8.00
N GLN A 56 -29.12 1.57 -9.23
CA GLN A 56 -29.56 0.46 -10.05
C GLN A 56 -28.38 -0.43 -10.49
N TYR A 57 -27.26 0.17 -10.92
CA TYR A 57 -26.19 -0.59 -11.58
C TYR A 57 -24.84 -0.58 -10.86
N PHE A 58 -24.58 0.38 -9.97
CA PHE A 58 -23.25 0.61 -9.41
C PHE A 58 -23.18 0.46 -7.88
N HIS A 59 -24.23 -0.08 -7.24
CA HIS A 59 -24.29 -0.30 -5.79
C HIS A 59 -24.27 -1.80 -5.45
N PRO A 60 -23.09 -2.45 -5.39
CA PRO A 60 -22.98 -3.85 -4.96
C PRO A 60 -23.37 -4.02 -3.48
N VAL A 61 -24.09 -5.10 -3.17
CA VAL A 61 -24.42 -5.48 -1.79
C VAL A 61 -23.14 -5.92 -1.07
N GLY A 62 -22.93 -5.43 0.16
CA GLY A 62 -21.70 -5.71 0.93
C GLY A 62 -20.52 -4.75 0.65
N GLY A 63 -20.74 -3.70 -0.14
CA GLY A 63 -19.74 -2.64 -0.38
C GLY A 63 -19.30 -1.86 0.88
N PRO A 64 -18.13 -1.17 0.86
CA PRO A 64 -17.67 -0.35 1.97
C PRO A 64 -18.67 0.76 2.33
N THR A 65 -18.96 0.94 3.61
CA THR A 65 -19.96 1.92 4.11
C THR A 65 -19.66 3.36 3.70
N GLU A 66 -18.38 3.74 3.64
CA GLU A 66 -17.94 5.09 3.26
C GLU A 66 -17.91 5.32 1.74
N ARG A 67 -17.83 4.24 0.95
CA ARG A 67 -17.72 4.28 -0.51
C ARG A 67 -18.63 3.22 -1.14
N PRO A 68 -19.96 3.40 -1.12
CA PRO A 68 -20.91 2.36 -1.48
C PRO A 68 -21.01 2.09 -2.98
N TRP A 69 -20.47 2.98 -3.83
CA TRP A 69 -20.61 2.89 -5.27
C TRP A 69 -19.36 2.30 -5.92
N TYR A 70 -19.47 1.28 -6.76
CA TYR A 70 -18.37 0.78 -7.58
C TYR A 70 -18.58 1.14 -9.05
N VAL A 71 -17.71 1.99 -9.62
CA VAL A 71 -17.81 2.44 -11.02
C VAL A 71 -16.61 1.88 -11.81
N PRO A 72 -16.80 0.88 -12.68
CA PRO A 72 -15.74 0.22 -13.46
C PRO A 72 -15.29 1.03 -14.70
N PHE A 73 -15.45 2.34 -14.68
CA PHE A 73 -15.16 3.19 -15.84
C PHE A 73 -13.96 4.09 -15.62
N GLY A 74 -13.06 4.10 -16.60
CA GLY A 74 -11.77 4.76 -16.52
C GLY A 74 -10.81 4.07 -15.56
N ALA A 75 -9.53 4.03 -15.95
CA ALA A 75 -8.50 3.54 -15.06
C ALA A 75 -8.44 4.43 -13.82
N PRO A 76 -8.42 3.85 -12.60
CA PRO A 76 -8.21 4.63 -11.40
C PRO A 76 -6.88 5.37 -11.50
N LYS A 77 -6.85 6.63 -11.06
CA LYS A 77 -5.58 7.35 -10.85
C LYS A 77 -4.75 6.59 -9.82
N GLU A 78 -3.43 6.66 -9.93
CA GLU A 78 -2.48 6.02 -9.01
C GLU A 78 -2.86 6.33 -7.54
N GLY A 79 -3.08 5.28 -6.73
CA GLY A 79 -3.56 5.40 -5.35
C GLY A 79 -5.06 5.64 -5.15
N SER A 80 -5.88 5.62 -6.20
CA SER A 80 -7.35 5.74 -6.12
C SER A 80 -8.08 4.44 -6.44
N THR A 81 -9.34 4.33 -6.01
CA THR A 81 -10.18 3.13 -6.21
C THR A 81 -11.34 3.41 -7.15
N ASN A 82 -11.88 2.34 -7.75
CA ASN A 82 -13.16 2.39 -8.47
C ASN A 82 -14.37 2.51 -7.52
N TRP A 83 -14.17 2.24 -6.23
CA TRP A 83 -15.10 2.61 -5.15
C TRP A 83 -15.17 4.14 -4.98
N LYS A 84 -16.37 4.71 -5.07
CA LYS A 84 -16.64 6.16 -5.02
C LYS A 84 -17.42 6.54 -3.75
N PRO A 85 -17.17 7.74 -3.19
CA PRO A 85 -17.82 8.19 -1.95
C PRO A 85 -19.32 8.38 -2.13
N LYS A 86 -20.07 8.35 -1.03
CA LYS A 86 -21.54 8.51 -1.03
C LYS A 86 -22.04 9.74 -1.83
N ALA A 87 -21.28 10.84 -1.83
CA ALA A 87 -21.60 12.09 -2.55
C ALA A 87 -21.31 12.09 -4.07
N TYR A 88 -20.82 10.98 -4.64
CA TYR A 88 -20.34 10.93 -6.03
C TYR A 88 -21.41 11.33 -7.07
N ALA A 89 -22.64 10.83 -6.92
CA ALA A 89 -23.76 11.09 -7.85
C ALA A 89 -24.24 12.55 -7.86
N GLY A 90 -23.86 13.36 -6.88
CA GLY A 90 -24.19 14.78 -6.83
C GLY A 90 -23.05 15.63 -7.36
N THR A 91 -22.17 16.08 -6.46
CA THR A 91 -21.16 17.09 -6.75
C THR A 91 -20.05 16.60 -7.68
N SER A 92 -19.70 15.32 -7.67
CA SER A 92 -18.58 14.80 -8.48
C SER A 92 -18.97 14.63 -9.95
N LEU A 93 -20.08 13.94 -10.23
CA LEU A 93 -20.57 13.76 -11.60
C LEU A 93 -21.02 15.08 -12.24
N GLN A 94 -21.69 15.95 -11.47
CA GLN A 94 -22.03 17.29 -11.95
C GLN A 94 -20.78 18.09 -12.34
N ARG A 95 -19.70 18.09 -11.54
CA ARG A 95 -18.43 18.75 -11.89
C ARG A 95 -17.79 18.18 -13.16
N MET A 96 -17.86 16.86 -13.34
CA MET A 96 -17.35 16.22 -14.56
C MET A 96 -18.13 16.62 -15.81
N ARG A 97 -19.42 16.92 -15.67
CA ARG A 97 -20.30 17.40 -16.74
C ARG A 97 -20.11 18.90 -17.03
N THR A 98 -20.10 19.75 -16.00
CA THR A 98 -19.92 21.21 -16.15
C THR A 98 -18.56 21.59 -16.76
N GLY A 99 -17.53 20.76 -16.57
CA GLY A 99 -16.22 20.94 -17.19
C GLY A 99 -16.13 20.62 -18.69
N LYS A 100 -17.22 20.19 -19.33
CA LYS A 100 -17.23 19.75 -20.75
C LYS A 100 -18.29 20.49 -21.57
N SER A 101 -18.15 21.82 -21.65
CA SER A 101 -19.05 22.68 -22.44
C SER A 101 -19.08 22.36 -23.94
N PHE A 102 -18.07 21.64 -24.44
CA PHE A 102 -17.97 21.21 -25.83
C PHE A 102 -18.92 20.03 -26.19
N ILE A 103 -19.50 19.36 -25.19
CA ILE A 103 -20.49 18.29 -25.40
C ILE A 103 -21.81 18.56 -24.65
N TYR A 104 -21.77 19.26 -23.52
CA TYR A 104 -22.94 19.58 -22.72
C TYR A 104 -23.22 21.08 -22.69
N VAL A 105 -24.49 21.43 -22.83
CA VAL A 105 -24.98 22.80 -22.66
C VAL A 105 -25.79 22.87 -21.38
N GLN A 106 -25.44 23.78 -20.47
CA GLN A 106 -26.14 24.00 -19.19
C GLN A 106 -26.77 25.39 -19.15
N GLY A 107 -27.95 25.49 -18.55
CA GLY A 107 -28.58 26.80 -18.27
C GLY A 107 -27.86 27.59 -17.18
N SER A 108 -28.18 28.87 -17.06
CA SER A 108 -27.57 29.79 -16.09
C SER A 108 -28.61 30.40 -15.16
N GLY A 109 -28.21 30.71 -13.93
CA GLY A 109 -29.13 31.27 -12.93
C GLY A 109 -30.28 30.30 -12.61
N ALA A 110 -31.53 30.75 -12.82
CA ALA A 110 -32.73 29.96 -12.52
C ALA A 110 -32.93 28.72 -13.41
N SER A 111 -32.16 28.58 -14.50
CA SER A 111 -32.19 27.41 -15.39
C SER A 111 -30.96 26.50 -15.24
N SER A 112 -30.21 26.60 -14.13
CA SER A 112 -29.00 25.80 -13.87
C SER A 112 -29.21 24.29 -13.96
N ASP A 113 -30.45 23.84 -13.77
CA ASP A 113 -30.80 22.42 -13.74
C ASP A 113 -31.19 21.90 -15.13
N LEU A 114 -31.30 22.79 -16.13
CA LEU A 114 -31.59 22.45 -17.51
C LEU A 114 -30.31 22.11 -18.27
N TRP A 115 -30.37 21.03 -19.03
CA TRP A 115 -29.29 20.49 -19.83
C TRP A 115 -29.77 20.11 -21.24
N SER A 116 -28.85 20.16 -22.19
CA SER A 116 -28.97 19.63 -23.56
C SER A 116 -27.62 19.08 -24.03
N PHE A 117 -27.62 18.16 -24.99
CA PHE A 117 -26.42 17.81 -25.73
C PHE A 117 -26.10 18.92 -26.76
N HIS A 118 -24.81 19.21 -26.95
CA HIS A 118 -24.37 20.13 -27.99
C HIS A 118 -24.83 19.62 -29.38
N PRO A 119 -25.26 20.49 -30.32
CA PRO A 119 -25.70 20.06 -31.66
C PRO A 119 -24.72 19.13 -32.38
N ASP A 120 -23.42 19.40 -32.27
CA ASP A 120 -22.36 18.61 -32.91
C ASP A 120 -21.79 17.48 -32.04
N PHE A 121 -22.50 17.04 -30.99
CA PHE A 121 -21.93 16.13 -30.00
C PHE A 121 -21.44 14.80 -30.59
N LEU A 122 -22.05 14.27 -31.66
CA LEU A 122 -21.59 13.05 -32.34
C LEU A 122 -20.21 13.22 -32.98
N THR A 123 -20.01 14.31 -33.71
CA THR A 123 -18.71 14.67 -34.31
C THR A 123 -17.66 14.89 -33.23
N VAL A 124 -18.07 15.53 -32.13
CA VAL A 124 -17.22 15.74 -30.96
C VAL A 124 -16.84 14.41 -30.30
N LEU A 125 -17.77 13.46 -30.14
CA LEU A 125 -17.49 12.15 -29.56
C LEU A 125 -16.61 11.28 -30.46
N ALA A 126 -16.76 11.39 -31.79
CA ALA A 126 -15.86 10.70 -32.72
C ALA A 126 -14.40 11.18 -32.59
N ASN A 127 -14.19 12.48 -32.36
CA ASN A 127 -12.85 13.07 -32.29
C ASN A 127 -12.25 13.13 -30.87
N ARG A 128 -13.10 13.31 -29.86
CA ARG A 128 -12.74 13.55 -28.44
C ARG A 128 -13.42 12.55 -27.50
N GLY A 129 -13.79 11.38 -28.01
CA GLY A 129 -14.46 10.32 -27.25
C GLY A 129 -13.72 9.94 -25.97
N ALA A 130 -12.38 9.90 -26.02
CA ALA A 130 -11.52 9.58 -24.89
C ALA A 130 -11.73 10.51 -23.68
N GLU A 131 -12.19 11.74 -23.90
CA GLU A 131 -12.44 12.72 -22.83
C GLU A 131 -13.81 12.55 -22.17
N VAL A 132 -14.73 11.79 -22.77
CA VAL A 132 -16.13 11.71 -22.32
C VAL A 132 -16.57 10.28 -22.06
N VAL A 133 -16.50 9.44 -23.09
CA VAL A 133 -17.06 8.08 -23.11
C VAL A 133 -15.97 7.01 -23.07
N GLY A 134 -14.81 7.27 -23.67
CA GLY A 134 -13.67 6.35 -23.73
C GLY A 134 -13.13 6.13 -25.14
N THR A 135 -12.45 5.00 -25.34
CA THR A 135 -12.00 4.53 -26.65
C THR A 135 -13.21 4.09 -27.47
N VAL A 136 -13.46 4.81 -28.55
CA VAL A 136 -14.58 4.58 -29.46
C VAL A 136 -14.15 3.61 -30.58
N PRO A 137 -14.97 2.60 -30.95
CA PRO A 137 -16.29 2.28 -30.38
C PRO A 137 -16.21 1.47 -29.07
N ILE A 138 -17.19 1.68 -28.19
CA ILE A 138 -17.33 0.99 -26.90
C ILE A 138 -18.20 -0.25 -27.06
N SER A 139 -17.72 -1.42 -26.63
CA SER A 139 -18.48 -2.68 -26.67
C SER A 139 -19.72 -2.62 -25.78
N ILE A 140 -20.91 -2.75 -26.38
CA ILE A 140 -22.18 -2.86 -25.65
C ILE A 140 -22.24 -4.18 -24.90
N HIS A 141 -21.65 -5.25 -25.44
CA HIS A 141 -21.64 -6.55 -24.79
C HIS A 141 -20.95 -6.49 -23.40
N ASN A 142 -19.81 -5.81 -23.31
CA ASN A 142 -19.11 -5.61 -22.04
C ASN A 142 -19.91 -4.72 -21.06
N LEU A 143 -20.63 -3.72 -21.57
CA LEU A 143 -21.52 -2.89 -20.74
C LEU A 143 -22.72 -3.71 -20.24
N ALA A 144 -23.37 -4.49 -21.09
CA ALA A 144 -24.50 -5.35 -20.75
C ALA A 144 -24.10 -6.40 -19.70
N ALA A 145 -22.93 -7.03 -19.84
CA ALA A 145 -22.39 -7.96 -18.86
C ALA A 145 -22.23 -7.34 -17.45
N TRP A 146 -21.90 -6.05 -17.37
CA TRP A 146 -21.86 -5.32 -16.09
C TRP A 146 -23.26 -4.91 -15.60
N PHE A 147 -24.07 -4.25 -16.44
CA PHE A 147 -25.35 -3.65 -16.05
C PHE A 147 -26.39 -4.70 -15.71
N TYR A 148 -26.42 -5.79 -16.46
CA TYR A 148 -27.44 -6.84 -16.35
C TYR A 148 -26.94 -8.09 -15.63
N ARG A 149 -25.82 -7.99 -14.90
CA ARG A 149 -25.23 -9.10 -14.12
C ARG A 149 -26.18 -9.77 -13.12
N ALA A 150 -27.20 -9.05 -12.66
CA ALA A 150 -28.20 -9.53 -11.71
C ALA A 150 -29.58 -9.74 -12.36
N ASN A 151 -29.72 -9.45 -13.65
CA ASN A 151 -30.98 -9.55 -14.38
C ASN A 151 -31.03 -10.87 -15.16
N ASP A 152 -32.24 -11.35 -15.43
CA ASP A 152 -32.46 -12.45 -16.37
C ASP A 152 -32.18 -11.96 -17.80
N VAL A 153 -31.28 -12.66 -18.47
CA VAL A 153 -30.78 -12.34 -19.80
C VAL A 153 -30.98 -13.57 -20.69
N PRO A 154 -32.04 -13.61 -21.52
CA PRO A 154 -32.38 -14.80 -22.30
C PRO A 154 -31.29 -15.23 -23.30
N SER A 155 -30.52 -14.29 -23.82
CA SER A 155 -29.33 -14.53 -24.64
C SER A 155 -28.41 -13.30 -24.62
N HIS A 156 -27.14 -13.48 -24.99
CA HIS A 156 -26.20 -12.35 -25.13
C HIS A 156 -26.71 -11.29 -26.12
N ALA A 157 -27.36 -11.71 -27.21
CA ALA A 157 -27.97 -10.81 -28.19
C ALA A 157 -29.14 -10.02 -27.59
N ASP A 158 -29.97 -10.66 -26.76
CA ASP A 158 -31.06 -9.98 -26.05
C ASP A 158 -30.52 -8.96 -25.04
N ALA A 159 -29.43 -9.28 -24.34
CA ALA A 159 -28.75 -8.35 -23.42
C ALA A 159 -28.28 -7.07 -24.14
N ILE A 160 -27.69 -7.24 -25.32
CA ILE A 160 -27.22 -6.12 -26.15
C ILE A 160 -28.43 -5.30 -26.64
N ALA A 161 -29.48 -5.96 -27.15
CA ALA A 161 -30.69 -5.30 -27.61
C ALA A 161 -31.41 -4.54 -26.48
N GLU A 162 -31.47 -5.13 -25.29
CA GLU A 162 -32.04 -4.50 -24.09
C GLU A 162 -31.24 -3.24 -23.71
N PHE A 163 -29.90 -3.31 -23.73
CA PHE A 163 -29.06 -2.14 -23.45
C PHE A 163 -29.29 -1.02 -24.46
N VAL A 164 -29.35 -1.36 -25.76
CA VAL A 164 -29.60 -0.40 -26.84
C VAL A 164 -30.96 0.29 -26.67
N SER A 165 -31.98 -0.47 -26.27
CA SER A 165 -33.33 0.05 -26.03
C SER A 165 -33.40 0.88 -24.75
N GLU A 166 -32.87 0.39 -23.64
CA GLU A 166 -32.97 1.03 -22.32
C GLU A 166 -32.21 2.38 -22.26
N PHE A 167 -31.09 2.48 -22.97
CA PHE A 167 -30.30 3.71 -23.07
C PHE A 167 -30.59 4.49 -24.35
N GLU A 168 -31.68 4.21 -25.07
CA GLU A 168 -32.13 4.92 -26.28
C GLU A 168 -31.01 5.17 -27.34
N LEU A 169 -30.02 4.28 -27.47
CA LEU A 169 -28.78 4.56 -28.23
C LEU A 169 -29.05 4.83 -29.73
N ASN A 170 -30.06 4.18 -30.30
CA ASN A 170 -30.48 4.36 -31.68
C ASN A 170 -31.03 5.78 -31.95
N LYS A 171 -31.75 6.36 -30.99
CA LYS A 171 -32.37 7.69 -31.13
C LYS A 171 -31.33 8.79 -31.35
N TYR A 172 -30.15 8.60 -30.77
CA TYR A 172 -29.04 9.53 -30.84
C TYR A 172 -28.03 9.17 -31.93
N GLY A 173 -28.26 8.11 -32.72
CA GLY A 173 -27.33 7.67 -33.78
C GLY A 173 -25.98 7.19 -33.23
N LEU A 174 -25.97 6.56 -32.05
CA LEU A 174 -24.74 6.20 -31.34
C LEU A 174 -24.17 4.83 -31.74
N ILE A 175 -24.97 3.96 -32.34
CA ILE A 175 -24.58 2.60 -32.76
C ILE A 175 -23.76 2.64 -34.06
N GLY A 176 -22.71 1.81 -34.13
CA GLY A 176 -21.80 1.69 -35.28
C GLY A 176 -20.73 2.78 -35.34
N GLY A 177 -20.92 3.89 -34.62
CA GLY A 177 -19.95 4.98 -34.48
C GLY A 177 -19.33 5.03 -33.08
N ILE A 178 -20.14 5.23 -32.04
CA ILE A 178 -19.69 5.43 -30.66
C ILE A 178 -19.75 4.14 -29.85
N PHE A 179 -20.77 3.32 -30.10
CA PHE A 179 -20.97 2.02 -29.46
C PHE A 179 -21.02 0.92 -30.51
N ASP A 180 -20.48 -0.24 -30.15
CA ASP A 180 -20.45 -1.45 -30.95
C ASP A 180 -21.45 -2.46 -30.39
N ASP A 181 -22.47 -2.79 -31.18
CA ASP A 181 -23.51 -3.77 -30.88
C ASP A 181 -23.17 -5.18 -31.35
N THR A 182 -21.96 -5.41 -31.87
CA THR A 182 -21.49 -6.76 -32.18
C THR A 182 -21.19 -7.55 -30.91
N PRO A 183 -21.61 -8.83 -30.82
CA PRO A 183 -21.26 -9.68 -29.69
C PRO A 183 -19.74 -9.86 -29.59
N ASP A 184 -19.16 -9.45 -28.47
CA ASP A 184 -17.77 -9.71 -28.13
C ASP A 184 -17.50 -11.24 -28.15
N PRO A 185 -16.58 -11.75 -28.99
CA PRO A 185 -16.33 -13.18 -29.14
C PRO A 185 -15.90 -13.88 -27.83
N ALA A 186 -15.23 -13.17 -26.93
CA ALA A 186 -14.78 -13.73 -25.66
C ALA A 186 -15.94 -13.90 -24.67
N LEU A 187 -16.90 -12.98 -24.68
CA LEU A 187 -18.13 -13.08 -23.87
C LEU A 187 -19.14 -14.06 -24.47
N ASP A 188 -19.31 -14.05 -25.80
CA ASP A 188 -20.26 -14.91 -26.52
C ASP A 188 -19.90 -16.41 -26.43
N ALA A 189 -18.60 -16.72 -26.27
CA ALA A 189 -18.12 -18.08 -26.07
C ALA A 189 -18.47 -18.67 -24.69
N LEU A 190 -18.90 -17.85 -23.73
CA LEU A 190 -19.19 -18.30 -22.37
C LEU A 190 -20.68 -18.66 -22.22
N PRO A 191 -21.02 -19.82 -21.62
CA PRO A 191 -22.41 -20.18 -21.37
C PRO A 191 -23.00 -19.32 -20.25
N LEU A 192 -24.26 -18.93 -20.41
CA LEU A 192 -25.04 -18.26 -19.37
C LEU A 192 -25.46 -19.26 -18.27
N ASP A 193 -25.60 -18.79 -17.03
CA ASP A 193 -25.91 -19.61 -15.85
C ASP A 193 -27.40 -19.61 -15.52
N ALA A 194 -27.91 -20.64 -14.85
CA ALA A 194 -29.29 -20.64 -14.35
C ALA A 194 -29.49 -19.73 -13.12
N ASN A 195 -28.42 -19.33 -12.43
CA ASN A 195 -28.48 -18.52 -11.21
C ASN A 195 -27.72 -17.20 -11.36
N PRO A 196 -28.21 -16.10 -10.75
CA PRO A 196 -27.47 -14.84 -10.72
C PRO A 196 -26.16 -14.99 -9.96
N ILE A 197 -25.19 -14.13 -10.29
CA ILE A 197 -23.95 -14.04 -9.52
C ILE A 197 -24.26 -13.74 -8.05
N SER A 198 -23.68 -14.51 -7.13
CA SER A 198 -23.85 -14.25 -5.71
C SER A 198 -23.16 -12.94 -5.32
N ASP A 199 -23.70 -12.22 -4.34
CA ASP A 199 -23.10 -10.98 -3.84
C ASP A 199 -21.66 -11.20 -3.35
N ALA A 200 -21.37 -12.37 -2.77
CA ALA A 200 -20.01 -12.74 -2.34
C ALA A 200 -19.05 -12.88 -3.53
N ASN A 201 -19.47 -13.55 -4.60
CA ASN A 201 -18.66 -13.71 -5.81
C ASN A 201 -18.48 -12.37 -6.53
N LEU A 202 -19.56 -11.58 -6.63
CA LEU A 202 -19.46 -10.22 -7.17
C LEU A 202 -18.48 -9.39 -6.33
N PHE A 203 -18.63 -9.37 -5.00
CA PHE A 203 -17.74 -8.59 -4.13
C PHE A 203 -16.27 -9.02 -4.24
N SER A 204 -15.99 -10.32 -4.41
CA SER A 204 -14.62 -10.78 -4.66
C SER A 204 -14.03 -10.28 -5.99
N LEU A 205 -14.85 -10.07 -7.02
CA LEU A 205 -14.42 -9.49 -8.30
C LEU A 205 -14.23 -7.97 -8.25
N LEU A 206 -14.87 -7.28 -7.30
CA LEU A 206 -14.81 -5.81 -7.15
C LEU A 206 -13.75 -5.34 -6.15
N GLN A 207 -13.14 -6.27 -5.43
CA GLN A 207 -11.91 -5.99 -4.71
C GLN A 207 -10.83 -5.73 -5.77
N PRO A 208 -10.01 -4.67 -5.63
CA PRO A 208 -8.84 -4.58 -6.49
C PRO A 208 -8.09 -5.93 -6.39
N PRO A 209 -7.53 -6.46 -7.50
CA PRO A 209 -6.51 -7.48 -7.34
C PRO A 209 -5.51 -6.93 -6.32
N PRO A 210 -5.04 -7.75 -5.37
CA PRO A 210 -4.23 -7.27 -4.25
C PRO A 210 -3.15 -6.32 -4.77
N SER A 211 -3.22 -5.07 -4.31
CA SER A 211 -2.34 -4.01 -4.78
C SER A 211 -0.91 -4.33 -4.38
N ILE A 212 -0.09 -4.75 -5.35
CA ILE A 212 1.34 -4.53 -5.31
C ILE A 212 1.56 -3.01 -5.19
N PRO A 213 2.40 -2.50 -4.28
CA PRO A 213 2.68 -1.07 -4.21
C PRO A 213 3.46 -0.64 -5.47
N THR A 214 2.85 0.18 -6.32
CA THR A 214 3.62 1.01 -7.27
C THR A 214 4.23 2.15 -6.47
N THR A 215 5.53 2.03 -6.23
CA THR A 215 6.35 3.08 -5.64
C THR A 215 6.45 4.24 -6.62
N ALA A 216 6.36 5.47 -6.10
CA ALA A 216 6.64 6.70 -6.81
C ALA A 216 7.88 6.58 -7.72
N THR A 217 7.69 6.96 -8.99
CA THR A 217 8.80 7.17 -9.91
C THR A 217 9.47 8.50 -9.55
N SER A 218 10.72 8.44 -9.11
CA SER A 218 11.68 9.53 -9.24
C SER A 218 13.03 8.92 -9.57
N ALA A 219 13.57 9.38 -10.70
CA ALA A 219 14.89 9.08 -11.27
C ALA A 219 15.10 7.63 -11.77
N VAL A 220 14.75 7.45 -13.04
CA VAL A 220 15.30 6.47 -13.96
C VAL A 220 16.83 6.59 -13.97
N ALA A 221 17.53 5.56 -13.50
CA ALA A 221 18.83 5.19 -14.03
C ALA A 221 18.66 3.82 -14.70
N ASN A 222 18.89 3.79 -16.01
CA ASN A 222 18.72 2.65 -16.90
C ASN A 222 19.28 1.35 -16.32
N VAL A 223 18.41 0.35 -16.17
CA VAL A 223 18.83 -1.05 -16.27
C VAL A 223 17.88 -1.74 -17.24
N THR A 224 18.44 -2.03 -18.41
CA THR A 224 17.89 -2.79 -19.52
C THR A 224 17.33 -4.14 -19.03
N GLN A 225 16.12 -4.51 -19.44
CA GLN A 225 15.72 -5.93 -19.41
C GLN A 225 16.68 -6.74 -20.29
N PRO A 226 17.03 -7.97 -19.90
CA PRO A 226 17.14 -9.05 -20.85
C PRO A 226 15.92 -9.96 -20.70
N SER A 227 15.28 -10.15 -21.84
CA SER A 227 14.43 -11.27 -22.17
C SER A 227 15.01 -12.62 -21.74
N ALA A 228 14.13 -13.62 -21.67
CA ALA A 228 14.39 -15.05 -21.64
C ALA A 228 15.80 -15.49 -22.10
N ASN A 229 16.39 -16.38 -21.29
CA ASN A 229 17.73 -16.98 -21.37
C ASN A 229 18.88 -16.09 -20.91
N VAL A 230 19.09 -16.04 -19.59
CA VAL A 230 20.40 -15.76 -18.99
C VAL A 230 20.57 -16.67 -17.77
N ALA A 231 21.10 -17.87 -18.01
CA ALA A 231 22.01 -18.46 -17.05
C ALA A 231 23.30 -17.63 -17.14
N SER A 232 23.51 -16.70 -16.21
CA SER A 232 24.84 -16.21 -15.87
C SER A 232 24.82 -15.51 -14.52
N ASP A 233 25.65 -16.05 -13.62
CA ASP A 233 26.22 -15.44 -12.42
C ASP A 233 25.26 -15.28 -11.23
N ILE A 234 24.67 -16.42 -10.83
CA ILE A 234 24.52 -16.69 -9.39
C ILE A 234 25.94 -16.94 -8.89
N GLU A 235 26.57 -15.96 -8.23
CA GLU A 235 27.71 -16.25 -7.35
C GLU A 235 27.26 -17.38 -6.41
N ASP A 236 28.08 -18.44 -6.32
CA ASP A 236 27.74 -19.70 -5.66
C ASP A 236 27.04 -19.47 -4.31
N ALA A 237 25.73 -19.66 -4.32
CA ALA A 237 24.82 -19.28 -3.25
C ALA A 237 24.95 -20.18 -1.98
N SER A 238 25.95 -21.07 -1.99
CA SER A 238 26.39 -21.94 -0.90
C SER A 238 27.40 -21.30 0.07
N GLU A 239 27.86 -20.05 -0.13
CA GLU A 239 29.00 -19.49 0.63
C GLU A 239 28.68 -18.49 1.75
N TYR A 240 27.45 -17.99 1.90
CA TYR A 240 27.19 -17.00 2.94
C TYR A 240 27.22 -17.59 4.36
N THR A 241 27.73 -16.81 5.31
CA THR A 241 27.84 -17.20 6.71
C THR A 241 27.58 -16.02 7.64
N TRP A 242 27.09 -16.32 8.84
CA TRP A 242 27.02 -15.33 9.93
C TRP A 242 28.33 -15.23 10.70
N GLU A 243 29.37 -15.96 10.27
CA GLU A 243 30.72 -15.80 10.79
C GLU A 243 31.33 -14.50 10.27
N VAL A 244 31.53 -13.56 11.19
CA VAL A 244 32.05 -12.22 10.94
C VAL A 244 32.94 -11.85 12.11
N GLU A 245 34.06 -11.22 11.81
CA GLU A 245 35.01 -10.80 12.83
C GLU A 245 34.47 -9.61 13.63
N ALA A 246 34.92 -9.48 14.88
CA ALA A 246 34.47 -8.40 15.75
C ALA A 246 34.71 -7.01 15.14
N GLU A 247 35.79 -6.85 14.36
CA GLU A 247 36.12 -5.59 13.71
C GLU A 247 35.18 -5.24 12.56
N GLU A 248 34.76 -6.23 11.77
CA GLU A 248 33.80 -6.03 10.68
C GLU A 248 32.44 -5.60 11.23
N ILE A 249 32.03 -6.14 12.39
CA ILE A 249 30.82 -5.69 13.09
C ILE A 249 30.96 -4.21 13.49
N ARG A 250 32.11 -3.80 14.04
CA ARG A 250 32.36 -2.39 14.42
C ARG A 250 32.37 -1.46 13.22
N ILE A 251 33.00 -1.87 12.12
CA ILE A 251 33.00 -1.13 10.86
C ILE A 251 31.57 -0.97 10.34
N ALA A 252 30.78 -2.05 10.39
CA ALA A 252 29.39 -2.04 9.94
C ALA A 252 28.52 -1.13 10.80
N LEU A 253 28.77 -1.02 12.11
CA LEU A 253 28.04 -0.09 12.97
C LEU A 253 28.22 1.35 12.53
N GLY A 254 29.43 1.77 12.17
CA GLY A 254 29.72 3.14 11.71
C GLY A 254 29.13 4.19 12.67
N GLU A 255 28.19 4.99 12.17
CA GLU A 255 27.51 6.05 12.93
C GLU A 255 26.50 5.56 13.99
N LEU A 256 26.16 4.27 14.04
CA LEU A 256 25.24 3.69 15.04
C LEU A 256 25.94 3.48 16.40
N ARG A 257 26.36 4.58 17.02
CA ARG A 257 27.09 4.56 18.31
C ARG A 257 26.18 4.05 19.43
N GLY A 258 26.75 3.27 20.35
CA GLY A 258 26.03 2.70 21.49
C GLY A 258 25.25 1.41 21.20
N MET A 259 25.33 0.86 19.98
CA MET A 259 24.64 -0.39 19.60
C MET A 259 25.58 -1.60 19.52
N GLU A 260 26.83 -1.48 19.98
CA GLU A 260 27.84 -2.53 19.87
C GLU A 260 27.40 -3.83 20.55
N GLU A 261 26.95 -3.75 21.80
CA GLU A 261 26.47 -4.93 22.52
C GLU A 261 25.26 -5.58 21.84
N ALA A 262 24.29 -4.79 21.37
CA ALA A 262 23.13 -5.31 20.64
C ALA A 262 23.55 -6.00 19.32
N ALA A 263 24.51 -5.43 18.59
CA ALA A 263 25.08 -6.00 17.38
C ALA A 263 25.76 -7.35 17.65
N PHE A 264 26.62 -7.42 18.68
CA PHE A 264 27.29 -8.66 19.05
C PHE A 264 26.30 -9.75 19.49
N ARG A 265 25.31 -9.39 20.31
CA ARG A 265 24.26 -10.34 20.73
C ARG A 265 23.44 -10.83 19.54
N ALA A 266 23.09 -9.95 18.60
CA ALA A 266 22.36 -10.32 17.39
C ALA A 266 23.19 -11.25 16.49
N MET A 267 24.46 -10.92 16.24
CA MET A 267 25.35 -11.77 15.44
C MET A 267 25.57 -13.13 16.11
N ALA A 268 25.76 -13.18 17.43
CA ALA A 268 25.86 -14.43 18.17
C ALA A 268 24.58 -15.28 18.04
N ALA A 269 23.39 -14.68 18.12
CA ALA A 269 22.13 -15.37 17.93
C ALA A 269 21.96 -15.92 16.49
N LEU A 270 22.28 -15.12 15.48
CA LEU A 270 22.20 -15.51 14.07
C LEU A 270 23.12 -16.70 13.76
N ARG A 271 24.37 -16.65 14.29
CA ARG A 271 25.34 -17.76 14.24
C ARG A 271 24.83 -19.01 14.93
N ALA A 272 24.13 -18.86 16.05
CA ALA A 272 23.56 -19.98 16.81
C ALA A 272 22.32 -20.62 16.15
N GLY A 273 21.91 -20.17 14.96
CA GLY A 273 20.72 -20.70 14.29
C GLY A 273 19.43 -19.96 14.58
N MET A 274 19.46 -18.94 15.44
CA MET A 274 18.26 -18.22 15.86
C MET A 274 17.92 -17.09 14.89
N HIS A 275 16.62 -16.84 14.72
CA HIS A 275 16.13 -15.59 14.15
C HIS A 275 16.25 -14.46 15.19
N VAL A 276 16.26 -13.20 14.75
CA VAL A 276 16.46 -12.05 15.65
C VAL A 276 15.29 -11.09 15.57
N ILE A 277 14.87 -10.53 16.70
CA ILE A 277 13.96 -9.36 16.75
C ILE A 277 14.64 -8.27 17.57
N PHE A 278 14.87 -7.12 16.96
CA PHE A 278 15.28 -5.92 17.68
C PHE A 278 14.08 -5.25 18.33
N THR A 279 14.17 -5.00 19.62
CA THR A 279 13.13 -4.31 20.41
C THR A 279 13.68 -3.02 20.96
N GLY A 280 12.84 -2.01 21.18
CA GLY A 280 13.26 -0.79 21.86
C GLY A 280 12.51 0.44 21.37
N PRO A 281 12.82 1.62 21.94
CA PRO A 281 12.11 2.86 21.65
C PRO A 281 12.15 3.27 20.18
N PRO A 282 11.21 4.12 19.72
CA PRO A 282 11.26 4.66 18.36
C PRO A 282 12.54 5.48 18.12
N GLY A 283 13.01 5.47 16.88
CA GLY A 283 14.18 6.27 16.48
C GLY A 283 15.55 5.75 16.93
N THR A 284 15.64 4.56 17.53
CA THR A 284 16.91 3.93 17.94
C THR A 284 17.64 3.20 16.82
N GLY A 285 17.20 3.28 15.56
CA GLY A 285 17.95 2.71 14.44
C GLY A 285 17.90 1.18 14.29
N LYS A 286 16.96 0.47 14.94
CA LYS A 286 16.76 -1.00 14.85
C LYS A 286 16.85 -1.56 13.43
N THR A 287 16.08 -0.99 12.51
CA THR A 287 16.02 -1.45 11.10
C THR A 287 17.30 -1.11 10.34
N GLN A 288 17.99 -0.01 10.70
CA GLN A 288 19.32 0.28 10.17
C GLN A 288 20.34 -0.74 10.67
N LEU A 289 20.33 -1.09 11.95
CA LEU A 289 21.22 -2.10 12.52
C LEU A 289 21.07 -3.44 11.80
N ALA A 290 19.83 -3.91 11.63
CA ALA A 290 19.54 -5.14 10.87
C ALA A 290 20.17 -5.14 9.47
N ARG A 291 19.98 -4.05 8.70
CA ARG A 291 20.57 -3.91 7.36
C ARG A 291 22.09 -3.88 7.38
N ARG A 292 22.70 -3.17 8.33
CA ARG A 292 24.16 -3.05 8.43
C ARG A 292 24.82 -4.38 8.82
N LEU A 293 24.20 -5.17 9.69
CA LEU A 293 24.70 -6.51 10.03
C LEU A 293 24.68 -7.46 8.83
N CYS A 294 23.59 -7.52 8.06
CA CYS A 294 23.57 -8.33 6.84
C CYS A 294 24.60 -7.83 5.81
N LYS A 295 24.74 -6.50 5.66
CA LYS A 295 25.76 -5.93 4.78
C LYS A 295 27.18 -6.35 5.20
N ALA A 296 27.47 -6.44 6.49
CA ALA A 296 28.76 -6.89 7.02
C ALA A 296 29.09 -8.34 6.60
N THR A 297 28.07 -9.19 6.54
CA THR A 297 28.19 -10.61 6.15
C THR A 297 28.17 -10.84 4.63
N GLY A 298 27.92 -9.80 3.83
CA GLY A 298 27.63 -9.94 2.40
C GLY A 298 26.26 -10.56 2.07
N ILE A 299 25.48 -10.99 3.07
CA ILE A 299 24.18 -11.61 2.88
C ILE A 299 23.19 -10.63 2.21
N PRO A 300 22.64 -10.96 1.04
CA PRO A 300 21.64 -10.13 0.40
C PRO A 300 20.33 -10.16 1.21
N VAL A 301 19.62 -9.02 1.25
CA VAL A 301 18.42 -8.86 2.08
C VAL A 301 17.20 -8.46 1.28
N THR A 302 16.07 -9.07 1.57
CA THR A 302 14.74 -8.58 1.20
C THR A 302 14.14 -7.91 2.42
N MET A 303 13.57 -6.72 2.25
CA MET A 303 12.97 -5.96 3.34
C MET A 303 11.49 -5.70 3.08
N VAL A 304 10.66 -5.94 4.09
CA VAL A 304 9.22 -5.71 4.05
C VAL A 304 8.76 -5.00 5.31
N ALA A 305 7.73 -4.16 5.21
CA ALA A 305 7.09 -3.52 6.36
C ALA A 305 5.82 -4.29 6.72
N ALA A 306 5.65 -4.63 8.00
CA ALA A 306 4.51 -5.40 8.45
C ALA A 306 3.23 -4.54 8.50
N THR A 307 2.12 -5.12 8.05
CA THR A 307 0.80 -4.49 8.08
C THR A 307 -0.22 -5.43 8.68
N ASP A 308 -1.28 -4.87 9.26
CA ASP A 308 -2.38 -5.62 9.86
C ASP A 308 -3.20 -6.43 8.83
N GLN A 309 -3.03 -6.12 7.55
CA GLN A 309 -3.66 -6.78 6.41
C GLN A 309 -2.93 -8.04 5.96
N TRP A 310 -1.71 -8.32 6.44
CA TRP A 310 -0.96 -9.50 6.05
C TRP A 310 -1.76 -10.80 6.24
N THR A 311 -1.67 -11.65 5.22
CA THR A 311 -2.27 -12.99 5.16
C THR A 311 -1.21 -14.02 4.77
N THR A 312 -1.59 -15.30 4.76
CA THR A 312 -0.73 -16.39 4.25
C THR A 312 -0.37 -16.22 2.77
N VAL A 313 -1.21 -15.54 1.98
CA VAL A 313 -0.91 -15.26 0.57
C VAL A 313 0.27 -14.30 0.44
N ASP A 314 0.39 -13.33 1.35
CA ASP A 314 1.48 -12.36 1.32
C ASP A 314 2.81 -12.99 1.73
N THR A 315 2.81 -13.84 2.76
CA THR A 315 4.02 -14.48 3.30
C THR A 315 4.46 -15.70 2.48
N ILE A 316 3.56 -16.65 2.24
CA ILE A 316 3.83 -17.93 1.58
C ILE A 316 3.65 -17.79 0.07
N GLY A 317 2.54 -17.22 -0.36
CA GLY A 317 2.16 -17.13 -1.77
C GLY A 317 0.79 -17.73 -2.04
N GLY A 318 0.39 -17.69 -3.31
CA GLY A 318 -0.91 -18.19 -3.72
C GLY A 318 -0.95 -18.52 -5.20
N TYR A 319 -2.05 -19.13 -5.63
CA TYR A 319 -2.31 -19.32 -7.06
C TYR A 319 -2.87 -18.05 -7.67
N PHE A 320 -2.27 -17.62 -8.77
CA PHE A 320 -2.73 -16.51 -9.59
C PHE A 320 -2.89 -16.98 -11.04
N PRO A 321 -3.81 -16.38 -11.81
CA PRO A 321 -3.93 -16.68 -13.23
C PRO A 321 -2.59 -16.50 -13.95
N SER A 322 -2.21 -17.51 -14.72
CA SER A 322 -0.99 -17.48 -15.53
C SER A 322 -1.11 -16.41 -16.61
N LEU A 323 -0.07 -15.59 -16.77
CA LEU A 323 0.00 -14.57 -17.82
C LEU A 323 0.28 -15.16 -19.21
N THR A 324 0.80 -16.39 -19.27
CA THR A 324 1.21 -17.05 -20.52
C THR A 324 0.21 -18.11 -20.99
N SER A 325 -0.66 -18.62 -20.10
CA SER A 325 -1.63 -19.67 -20.42
C SER A 325 -3.00 -19.41 -19.80
N LEU A 326 -3.97 -19.05 -20.64
CA LEU A 326 -5.37 -18.88 -20.24
C LEU A 326 -5.92 -20.15 -19.59
N GLY A 327 -6.60 -19.99 -18.44
CA GLY A 327 -7.19 -21.09 -17.67
C GLY A 327 -6.19 -21.87 -16.81
N GLN A 328 -4.92 -21.45 -16.76
CA GLN A 328 -3.93 -22.02 -15.85
C GLN A 328 -3.69 -21.10 -14.66
N LEU A 329 -3.38 -21.70 -13.52
CA LEU A 329 -2.96 -21.01 -12.32
C LEU A 329 -1.47 -21.26 -12.10
N ASP A 330 -0.70 -20.18 -11.96
CA ASP A 330 0.69 -20.22 -11.55
C ASP A 330 0.78 -19.87 -10.07
N PHE A 331 1.65 -20.57 -9.35
CA PHE A 331 1.98 -20.18 -7.98
C PHE A 331 2.87 -18.95 -8.01
N LEU A 332 2.40 -17.85 -7.41
CA LEU A 332 3.20 -16.67 -7.15
C LEU A 332 3.71 -16.73 -5.70
N PRO A 333 5.03 -16.77 -5.47
CA PRO A 333 5.58 -16.85 -4.12
C PRO A 333 5.35 -15.54 -3.36
N GLY A 334 4.95 -15.68 -2.10
CA GLY A 334 4.88 -14.57 -1.15
C GLY A 334 6.28 -14.11 -0.73
N PHE A 335 6.40 -13.04 0.04
CA PHE A 335 7.70 -12.43 0.33
C PHE A 335 8.65 -13.33 1.14
N VAL A 336 8.14 -14.28 1.93
CA VAL A 336 8.99 -15.25 2.66
C VAL A 336 9.53 -16.27 1.66
N VAL A 337 8.66 -16.91 0.89
CA VAL A 337 9.07 -17.93 -0.10
C VAL A 337 9.94 -17.31 -1.19
N ASN A 338 9.63 -16.10 -1.64
CA ASN A 338 10.44 -15.37 -2.62
C ASN A 338 11.82 -15.02 -2.07
N ALA A 339 11.93 -14.55 -0.81
CA ALA A 339 13.22 -14.30 -0.19
C ALA A 339 14.04 -15.59 -0.05
N MET A 340 13.39 -16.72 0.26
CA MET A 340 14.06 -18.02 0.32
C MET A 340 14.54 -18.50 -1.05
N SER A 341 13.68 -18.47 -2.07
CA SER A 341 14.02 -18.86 -3.44
C SER A 341 15.13 -18.00 -4.04
N ALA A 342 15.11 -16.69 -3.75
CA ALA A 342 16.15 -15.76 -4.16
C ALA A 342 17.41 -15.85 -3.28
N GLN A 343 17.42 -16.71 -2.27
CA GLN A 343 18.47 -16.84 -1.27
C GLN A 343 18.87 -15.48 -0.68
N ARG A 344 17.93 -14.87 0.04
CA ARG A 344 18.09 -13.58 0.73
C ARG A 344 17.56 -13.69 2.14
N ALA A 345 18.26 -13.11 3.11
CA ALA A 345 17.71 -12.94 4.45
C ALA A 345 16.48 -12.00 4.40
N LEU A 346 15.53 -12.21 5.30
CA LEU A 346 14.29 -11.43 5.35
C LEU A 346 14.32 -10.46 6.53
N ILE A 347 14.25 -9.17 6.24
CA ILE A 347 14.07 -8.12 7.25
C ILE A 347 12.60 -7.71 7.30
N ILE A 348 11.99 -7.78 8.48
CA ILE A 348 10.60 -7.36 8.71
C ILE A 348 10.57 -6.15 9.64
N ASP A 349 10.18 -5.01 9.10
CA ASP A 349 10.03 -3.78 9.88
C ASP A 349 8.66 -3.74 10.58
N GLU A 350 8.63 -3.32 11.84
CA GLU A 350 7.42 -3.20 12.66
C GLU A 350 6.58 -4.49 12.73
N ILE A 351 7.24 -5.62 13.01
CA ILE A 351 6.64 -6.97 12.96
C ILE A 351 5.38 -7.14 13.82
N ASN A 352 5.26 -6.34 14.87
CA ASN A 352 4.12 -6.26 15.78
C ASN A 352 2.84 -5.66 15.17
N ARG A 353 2.91 -5.03 13.99
CA ARG A 353 1.73 -4.49 13.27
C ARG A 353 0.94 -5.57 12.56
N ALA A 354 1.60 -6.66 12.17
CA ALA A 354 0.95 -7.76 11.49
C ALA A 354 0.33 -8.77 12.45
N ASP A 355 -0.71 -9.46 11.96
CA ASP A 355 -1.24 -10.65 12.60
C ASP A 355 -0.34 -11.84 12.28
N ILE A 356 0.73 -12.02 13.05
CA ILE A 356 1.76 -13.01 12.72
C ILE A 356 1.20 -14.43 12.71
N ASP A 357 0.27 -14.77 13.61
CA ASP A 357 -0.33 -16.11 13.62
C ASP A 357 -1.13 -16.39 12.34
N LYS A 358 -1.93 -15.40 11.91
CA LYS A 358 -2.68 -15.50 10.66
C LYS A 358 -1.78 -15.47 9.42
N ALA A 359 -0.76 -14.64 9.42
CA ALA A 359 0.10 -14.42 8.26
C ALA A 359 1.12 -15.54 8.09
N PHE A 360 1.76 -16.02 9.15
CA PHE A 360 2.83 -17.02 9.04
C PHE A 360 2.30 -18.46 9.04
N GLY A 361 1.15 -18.75 9.65
CA GLY A 361 0.44 -20.02 9.52
C GLY A 361 1.32 -21.28 9.55
N GLU A 362 1.59 -21.86 8.39
CA GLU A 362 2.37 -23.10 8.21
C GLU A 362 3.90 -22.90 8.37
N LEU A 363 4.39 -21.67 8.25
CA LEU A 363 5.83 -21.33 8.33
C LEU A 363 6.39 -21.46 9.76
N PHE A 364 5.56 -21.61 10.80
CA PHE A 364 6.05 -21.86 12.16
C PHE A 364 6.90 -23.12 12.27
N THR A 365 6.53 -24.16 11.53
CA THR A 365 7.26 -25.42 11.48
C THR A 365 8.63 -25.21 10.84
N LEU A 366 8.67 -24.40 9.77
CA LEU A 366 9.88 -24.00 9.07
C LEU A 366 10.86 -23.21 9.95
N LEU A 367 10.36 -22.22 10.69
CA LEU A 367 11.15 -21.43 11.64
C LEU A 367 11.69 -22.27 12.81
N SER A 368 11.29 -23.53 12.93
CA SER A 368 11.84 -24.48 13.91
C SER A 368 12.95 -25.37 13.31
N GLY A 369 13.29 -25.18 12.04
CA GLY A 369 14.24 -26.01 11.29
C GLY A 369 13.65 -27.29 10.70
N ASN A 370 12.31 -27.44 10.68
CA ASN A 370 11.65 -28.60 10.09
C ASN A 370 11.11 -28.29 8.69
N ASP A 371 11.03 -29.31 7.84
CA ASP A 371 10.45 -29.17 6.51
C ASP A 371 8.94 -28.92 6.55
N VAL A 372 8.43 -28.19 5.57
CA VAL A 372 7.01 -27.87 5.42
C VAL A 372 6.57 -28.14 3.99
N ASP A 373 5.56 -28.98 3.84
CA ASP A 373 4.85 -29.17 2.58
C ASP A 373 3.76 -28.11 2.46
N LEU A 374 3.87 -27.28 1.43
CA LEU A 374 2.85 -26.29 1.13
C LEU A 374 1.71 -26.92 0.32
N PRO A 375 0.48 -26.40 0.42
CA PRO A 375 -0.67 -26.90 -0.34
C PRO A 375 -0.64 -26.52 -1.84
N TYR A 376 0.48 -25.99 -2.34
CA TYR A 376 0.63 -25.50 -3.71
C TYR A 376 1.39 -26.49 -4.60
N LEU A 377 1.01 -26.53 -5.87
CA LEU A 377 1.56 -27.32 -6.95
C LEU A 377 2.20 -26.37 -7.96
N VAL A 378 3.37 -26.72 -8.44
CA VAL A 378 4.07 -26.03 -9.51
C VAL A 378 4.29 -26.98 -10.66
N LYS A 379 4.18 -26.46 -11.88
CA LYS A 379 4.54 -27.20 -13.08
C LYS A 379 6.04 -27.11 -13.27
N SER A 380 6.71 -28.25 -13.25
CA SER A 380 8.15 -28.35 -13.47
C SER A 380 8.41 -29.41 -14.54
N GLN A 381 9.52 -29.28 -15.26
CA GLN A 381 9.90 -30.25 -16.28
C GLN A 381 10.65 -31.42 -15.63
N ASN A 382 10.31 -32.64 -16.03
CA ASN A 382 11.10 -33.82 -15.68
C ASN A 382 12.38 -33.87 -16.53
N ALA A 383 13.33 -34.75 -16.16
CA ALA A 383 14.56 -35.00 -16.93
C ALA A 383 14.30 -35.41 -18.40
N ASN A 384 13.09 -35.91 -18.70
CA ASN A 384 12.65 -36.30 -20.04
C ASN A 384 11.93 -35.16 -20.82
N GLY A 385 11.79 -33.96 -20.24
CA GLY A 385 11.15 -32.80 -20.86
C GLY A 385 9.62 -32.69 -20.66
N ASP A 386 8.99 -33.69 -20.04
CA ASP A 386 7.55 -33.67 -19.77
C ASP A 386 7.19 -32.72 -18.62
N SER A 387 6.07 -32.00 -18.77
CA SER A 387 5.53 -31.13 -17.72
C SER A 387 4.80 -31.94 -16.65
N VAL A 388 5.32 -31.90 -15.42
CA VAL A 388 4.75 -32.61 -14.27
C VAL A 388 4.40 -31.61 -13.17
N SER A 389 3.28 -31.85 -12.48
CA SER A 389 2.88 -31.04 -11.33
C SER A 389 3.52 -31.60 -10.06
N ARG A 390 4.32 -30.79 -9.37
CA ARG A 390 5.00 -31.15 -8.12
C ARG A 390 4.54 -30.24 -6.98
N ARG A 391 4.41 -30.78 -5.76
CA ARG A 391 4.10 -30.00 -4.56
C ARG A 391 5.29 -29.19 -4.11
N ILE A 392 5.08 -27.96 -3.65
CA ILE A 392 6.17 -27.16 -3.11
C ILE A 392 6.49 -27.65 -1.69
N ARG A 393 7.75 -28.02 -1.46
CA ARG A 393 8.29 -28.32 -0.14
C ARG A 393 9.34 -27.28 0.22
N LEU A 394 9.18 -26.63 1.37
CA LEU A 394 10.20 -25.80 1.98
C LEU A 394 11.05 -26.69 2.87
N ALA A 395 12.32 -26.90 2.56
CA ALA A 395 13.16 -27.86 3.28
C ALA A 395 14.53 -27.32 3.66
N SER A 396 15.09 -27.86 4.75
CA SER A 396 16.50 -27.68 5.07
C SER A 396 17.38 -28.38 4.02
N GLU A 397 18.65 -27.96 3.88
CA GLU A 397 19.55 -28.38 2.80
C GLU A 397 19.63 -29.92 2.59
N SER A 398 19.44 -30.71 3.65
CA SER A 398 19.67 -32.16 3.68
C SER A 398 18.50 -33.03 3.21
N SER A 399 17.36 -32.45 2.81
CA SER A 399 16.16 -33.25 2.53
C SER A 399 16.20 -33.92 1.15
N PRO A 400 15.96 -35.24 1.07
CA PRO A 400 15.97 -35.97 -0.20
C PRO A 400 14.85 -35.47 -1.10
N GLY A 401 15.19 -35.28 -2.38
CA GLY A 401 14.21 -35.00 -3.43
C GLY A 401 13.30 -36.19 -3.66
N ASP A 402 12.01 -35.94 -3.83
CA ASP A 402 11.04 -36.88 -4.37
C ASP A 402 10.52 -36.32 -5.70
N ASP A 403 10.21 -37.20 -6.67
CA ASP A 403 9.76 -36.85 -8.01
C ASP A 403 8.44 -36.05 -7.99
N LEU A 404 7.69 -36.14 -6.89
CA LEU A 404 6.42 -35.47 -6.63
C LEU A 404 6.55 -34.08 -5.97
N THR A 405 7.76 -33.66 -5.60
CA THR A 405 7.98 -32.41 -4.85
C THR A 405 9.01 -31.49 -5.49
N GLU A 406 8.67 -30.21 -5.61
CA GLU A 406 9.60 -29.14 -5.93
C GLU A 406 10.13 -28.59 -4.61
N ILE A 407 11.42 -28.82 -4.33
CA ILE A 407 12.03 -28.42 -3.06
C ILE A 407 12.65 -27.03 -3.19
N ILE A 408 12.14 -26.08 -2.41
CA ILE A 408 12.80 -24.80 -2.15
C ILE A 408 13.70 -25.00 -0.93
N ARG A 409 15.00 -25.10 -1.17
CA ARG A 409 16.00 -25.35 -0.12
C ARG A 409 16.33 -24.06 0.61
N LEU A 410 16.31 -24.13 1.94
CA LEU A 410 16.79 -23.06 2.80
C LEU A 410 18.28 -23.26 3.04
N PRO A 411 19.11 -22.28 2.67
CA PRO A 411 20.49 -22.30 3.08
C PRO A 411 20.61 -22.32 4.61
N SER A 412 21.64 -22.99 5.12
CA SER A 412 21.88 -23.08 6.58
C SER A 412 22.02 -21.71 7.26
N TRP A 413 22.42 -20.68 6.52
CA TRP A 413 22.53 -19.29 6.95
C TRP A 413 21.22 -18.49 6.84
N TRP A 414 20.15 -18.98 6.21
CA TRP A 414 18.94 -18.18 6.02
C TRP A 414 18.28 -17.79 7.36
N ARG A 415 18.02 -16.49 7.58
CA ARG A 415 17.39 -15.99 8.82
C ARG A 415 16.37 -14.87 8.55
N LEU A 416 15.42 -14.76 9.48
CA LEU A 416 14.52 -13.62 9.63
C LEU A 416 15.05 -12.65 10.69
N ILE A 417 15.05 -11.36 10.38
CA ILE A 417 15.42 -10.28 11.30
C ILE A 417 14.25 -9.28 11.41
N GLY A 418 13.60 -9.21 12.56
CA GLY A 418 12.49 -8.30 12.83
C GLY A 418 12.92 -7.02 13.55
N SER A 419 12.13 -5.96 13.39
CA SER A 419 12.15 -4.79 14.28
C SER A 419 10.80 -4.64 14.99
N MET A 420 10.81 -4.17 16.23
CA MET A 420 9.62 -3.95 17.05
C MET A 420 9.78 -2.71 17.93
N ASN A 421 8.76 -1.84 17.93
CA ASN A 421 8.65 -0.76 18.91
C ASN A 421 7.93 -1.29 20.16
N ASP A 422 8.51 -1.06 21.33
CA ASP A 422 8.03 -1.53 22.64
C ASP A 422 7.11 -0.53 23.36
N ALA A 423 7.12 0.74 22.95
CA ALA A 423 6.31 1.81 23.52
C ALA A 423 4.81 1.71 23.18
N ASP A 424 4.44 1.09 22.06
CA ASP A 424 3.06 1.10 21.53
C ASP A 424 2.18 -0.09 21.95
N LYS A 425 2.33 -0.55 23.21
CA LYS A 425 1.64 -1.75 23.73
C LYS A 425 0.10 -1.73 23.63
N ALA A 426 -0.52 -0.56 23.40
CA ALA A 426 -1.97 -0.41 23.35
C ALA A 426 -2.60 -0.66 21.96
N SER A 427 -1.84 -0.53 20.86
CA SER A 427 -2.37 -0.60 19.48
C SER A 427 -1.85 -1.79 18.66
N LEU A 428 -0.90 -2.56 19.20
CA LEU A 428 -0.18 -3.60 18.47
C LEU A 428 -0.67 -5.02 18.81
N LYS A 429 -0.61 -5.93 17.82
CA LYS A 429 -0.98 -7.33 18.01
C LYS A 429 0.09 -8.03 18.84
N ARG A 430 -0.33 -8.82 19.84
CA ARG A 430 0.59 -9.60 20.67
C ARG A 430 1.14 -10.76 19.85
N LEU A 431 2.46 -10.93 19.86
CA LEU A 431 3.10 -12.11 19.28
C LEU A 431 2.74 -13.36 20.09
N SER A 432 2.40 -14.45 19.42
CA SER A 432 2.14 -15.73 20.08
C SER A 432 3.40 -16.31 20.71
N TYR A 433 3.22 -17.08 21.78
CA TYR A 433 4.32 -17.79 22.43
C TYR A 433 5.06 -18.75 21.49
N ALA A 434 4.32 -19.36 20.56
CA ALA A 434 4.88 -20.19 19.50
C ALA A 434 5.85 -19.39 18.63
N PHE A 435 5.51 -18.17 18.23
CA PHE A 435 6.43 -17.30 17.48
C PHE A 435 7.63 -16.90 18.34
N VAL A 436 7.38 -16.38 19.55
CA VAL A 436 8.41 -15.82 20.44
C VAL A 436 9.56 -16.79 20.70
N ARG A 437 9.29 -18.07 20.98
CA ARG A 437 10.36 -19.04 21.31
C ARG A 437 11.34 -19.36 20.16
N ARG A 438 11.09 -18.87 18.94
CA ARG A 438 11.91 -19.09 17.73
C ARG A 438 12.82 -17.91 17.40
N PHE A 439 12.74 -16.84 18.18
CA PHE A 439 13.50 -15.62 18.00
C PHE A 439 14.31 -15.29 19.26
N ALA A 440 15.51 -14.77 19.05
CA ALA A 440 16.25 -14.03 20.06
C ALA A 440 15.78 -12.57 20.04
N PHE A 441 15.29 -12.11 21.18
CA PHE A 441 14.87 -10.72 21.36
C PHE A 441 16.05 -9.90 21.87
N ILE A 442 16.50 -8.95 21.06
CA ILE A 442 17.65 -8.10 21.35
C ILE A 442 17.14 -6.70 21.67
N PRO A 443 17.17 -6.26 22.94
CA PRO A 443 16.83 -4.88 23.29
C PRO A 443 17.90 -3.92 22.76
N ILE A 444 17.44 -2.86 22.12
CA ILE A 444 18.24 -1.67 21.77
C ILE A 444 17.81 -0.57 22.71
N GLU A 445 18.65 -0.33 23.70
CA GLU A 445 18.48 0.73 24.66
C GLU A 445 18.91 2.08 24.07
N ILE A 446 18.57 3.14 24.79
CA ILE A 446 19.05 4.47 24.46
C ILE A 446 20.54 4.54 24.84
N PRO A 447 21.40 5.11 23.97
CA PRO A 447 22.81 5.25 24.28
C PRO A 447 23.04 6.01 25.59
N ALA A 448 24.15 5.71 26.27
CA ALA A 448 24.58 6.47 27.44
C ALA A 448 24.62 7.98 27.14
N VAL A 449 24.37 8.81 28.16
CA VAL A 449 24.26 10.28 28.04
C VAL A 449 25.44 10.89 27.29
N SER A 450 26.67 10.43 27.54
CA SER A 450 27.88 10.88 26.84
C SER A 450 27.81 10.60 25.33
N ILE A 451 27.47 9.37 24.96
CA ILE A 451 27.36 8.95 23.55
C ILE A 451 26.21 9.69 22.86
N TYR A 452 25.08 9.87 23.53
CA TYR A 452 23.95 10.60 22.99
C TYR A 452 24.29 12.07 22.75
N ASN A 453 24.98 12.70 23.72
CA ASN A 453 25.46 14.07 23.57
C ASN A 453 26.45 14.20 22.40
N ASP A 454 27.38 13.26 22.25
CA ASP A 454 28.32 13.25 21.13
C ASP A 454 27.61 13.10 19.78
N LEU A 455 26.53 12.31 19.71
CA LEU A 455 25.69 12.18 18.53
C LEU A 455 24.98 13.50 18.22
N LEU A 456 24.40 14.17 19.23
CA LEU A 456 23.77 15.48 19.08
C LEU A 456 24.77 16.55 18.61
N ASP A 457 25.97 16.58 19.18
CA ASP A 457 27.03 17.50 18.79
C ASP A 457 27.50 17.26 17.35
N SER A 458 27.66 15.99 16.97
CA SER A 458 28.03 15.61 15.61
C SER A 458 26.92 15.99 14.61
N GLY A 459 25.66 15.71 14.96
CA GLY A 459 24.49 16.04 14.16
C GLY A 459 24.22 17.53 14.03
N ALA A 460 24.55 18.32 15.06
CA ALA A 460 24.46 19.77 15.07
C ALA A 460 25.40 20.43 14.07
N GLY A 461 26.41 19.70 13.56
CA GLY A 461 27.28 20.09 12.45
C GLY A 461 28.43 20.99 12.90
N SER A 462 29.59 20.80 12.28
CA SER A 462 30.81 21.58 12.55
C SER A 462 30.89 22.85 11.68
N GLY A 463 31.44 23.93 12.23
CA GLY A 463 31.72 25.17 11.51
C GLY A 463 30.83 26.35 11.91
N ALA A 464 31.04 27.51 11.28
CA ALA A 464 30.34 28.76 11.62
C ALA A 464 28.82 28.69 11.41
N ASP A 465 28.37 27.85 10.46
CA ASP A 465 26.95 27.67 10.12
C ASP A 465 26.30 26.49 10.88
N GLY A 466 27.06 25.79 11.73
CA GLY A 466 26.55 24.69 12.55
C GLY A 466 25.55 25.17 13.59
N LEU A 467 24.58 24.33 13.97
CA LEU A 467 23.62 24.64 15.04
C LEU A 467 24.32 24.86 16.38
N ALA A 468 25.42 24.15 16.62
CA ALA A 468 26.24 24.33 17.82
C ALA A 468 26.80 25.76 17.95
N ALA A 469 27.13 26.40 16.82
CA ALA A 469 27.66 27.76 16.80
C ALA A 469 26.54 28.82 16.73
N THR A 470 25.51 28.58 15.92
CA THR A 470 24.45 29.56 15.64
C THR A 470 23.36 29.58 16.70
N ARG A 471 23.04 28.44 17.32
CA ARG A 471 21.93 28.26 18.28
C ARG A 471 22.34 27.30 19.42
N PRO A 472 23.31 27.65 20.27
CA PRO A 472 23.78 26.77 21.36
C PRO A 472 22.67 26.41 22.36
N ASP A 473 21.76 27.34 22.66
CA ASP A 473 20.65 27.11 23.59
C ASP A 473 19.66 26.06 23.05
N PHE A 474 19.47 26.00 21.72
CA PHE A 474 18.63 24.98 21.09
C PHE A 474 19.22 23.59 21.29
N LEU A 475 20.54 23.46 21.07
CA LEU A 475 21.25 22.20 21.27
C LEU A 475 21.26 21.79 22.75
N ALA A 476 21.43 22.74 23.67
CA ALA A 476 21.34 22.50 25.11
C ALA A 476 19.95 21.99 25.52
N ALA A 477 18.88 22.55 24.94
CA ALA A 477 17.52 22.07 25.15
C ALA A 477 17.33 20.63 24.64
N LEU A 478 17.84 20.30 23.45
CA LEU A 478 17.80 18.93 22.93
C LEU A 478 18.56 17.94 23.83
N LYS A 479 19.75 18.31 24.32
CA LYS A 479 20.51 17.48 25.27
C LYS A 479 19.71 17.26 26.55
N SER A 480 19.13 18.31 27.12
CA SER A 480 18.30 18.22 28.33
C SER A 480 17.02 17.38 28.14
N LEU A 481 16.43 17.40 26.95
CA LEU A 481 15.18 16.68 26.67
C LEU A 481 15.40 15.22 26.28
N PHE A 482 16.42 14.93 25.46
CA PHE A 482 16.62 13.61 24.85
C PHE A 482 17.74 12.78 25.49
N ALA A 483 18.83 13.41 25.93
CA ALA A 483 19.99 12.69 26.47
C ALA A 483 19.90 12.50 27.98
N GLU A 484 19.43 13.51 28.72
CA GLU A 484 19.40 13.48 30.19
C GLU A 484 18.30 12.54 30.73
N PRO A 485 18.57 11.76 31.79
CA PRO A 485 17.56 10.91 32.44
C PRO A 485 16.36 11.70 32.98
N THR A 486 16.56 12.98 33.32
CA THR A 486 15.51 13.90 33.77
C THR A 486 14.66 14.48 32.63
N GLY A 487 14.98 14.16 31.38
CA GLY A 487 14.25 14.58 30.19
C GLY A 487 13.05 13.67 29.89
N LEU A 488 12.83 13.38 28.61
CA LEU A 488 11.73 12.53 28.14
C LEU A 488 11.76 11.10 28.71
N ALA A 489 12.95 10.60 29.06
CA ALA A 489 13.10 9.32 29.73
C ALA A 489 12.39 9.28 31.10
N SER A 490 12.33 10.39 31.83
CA SER A 490 11.68 10.47 33.14
C SER A 490 10.16 10.27 33.11
N ILE A 491 9.55 10.37 31.92
CA ILE A 491 8.11 10.24 31.72
C ILE A 491 7.76 9.00 30.88
N ASP A 492 8.69 8.05 30.75
CA ASP A 492 8.57 6.83 29.93
C ASP A 492 8.43 7.10 28.41
N MET A 493 8.91 8.27 27.94
CA MET A 493 8.84 8.68 26.54
C MET A 493 10.23 8.81 25.93
N ALA A 494 11.14 7.94 26.35
CA ALA A 494 12.51 7.96 25.92
C ALA A 494 12.60 7.71 24.39
N MET A 495 13.45 8.45 23.66
CA MET A 495 13.49 8.46 22.20
C MET A 495 14.92 8.31 21.67
N GLY A 496 15.09 7.54 20.59
CA GLY A 496 16.38 7.38 19.94
C GLY A 496 16.77 8.57 19.06
N TYR A 497 18.05 8.63 18.71
CA TYR A 497 18.71 9.77 18.06
C TYR A 497 18.10 10.20 16.71
N ALA A 498 17.42 9.31 15.97
CA ALA A 498 16.82 9.69 14.69
C ALA A 498 15.78 10.83 14.80
N ILE A 499 15.11 10.95 15.95
CA ILE A 499 14.14 12.02 16.21
C ILE A 499 14.83 13.38 16.37
N PRO A 500 15.79 13.56 17.30
CA PRO A 500 16.51 14.82 17.40
C PRO A 500 17.36 15.13 16.16
N GLU A 501 17.85 14.14 15.42
CA GLU A 501 18.48 14.36 14.12
C GLU A 501 17.52 15.03 13.12
N ALA A 502 16.28 14.54 13.02
CA ALA A 502 15.25 15.14 12.18
C ALA A 502 14.88 16.55 12.65
N ILE A 503 14.80 16.77 13.97
CA ILE A 503 14.59 18.09 14.57
C ILE A 503 15.71 19.07 14.18
N MET A 504 16.98 18.67 14.28
CA MET A 504 18.12 19.50 13.90
C MET A 504 18.11 19.81 12.40
N ARG A 505 17.75 18.85 11.54
CA ARG A 505 17.61 19.07 10.09
C ARG A 505 16.49 20.06 9.78
N GLN A 506 15.33 19.92 10.43
CA GLN A 506 14.22 20.87 10.31
C GLN A 506 14.63 22.26 10.79
N ALA A 507 15.31 22.34 11.93
CA ALA A 507 15.75 23.60 12.51
C ALA A 507 16.66 24.38 11.55
N ARG A 508 17.62 23.71 10.89
CA ARG A 508 18.45 24.34 9.85
C ARG A 508 17.62 24.84 8.67
N SER A 509 16.65 24.05 8.22
CA SER A 509 15.76 24.46 7.13
C SER A 509 14.95 25.70 7.51
N GLU A 510 14.41 25.76 8.72
CA GLU A 510 13.64 26.91 9.20
C GLU A 510 14.51 28.16 9.36
N ILE A 511 15.73 28.03 9.89
CA ILE A 511 16.69 29.15 9.99
C ILE A 511 17.06 29.68 8.60
N SER A 512 17.20 28.80 7.60
CA SER A 512 17.52 29.22 6.23
C SER A 512 16.40 30.00 5.55
N LEU A 513 15.15 29.78 5.97
CA LEU A 513 13.97 30.48 5.46
C LEU A 513 13.68 31.77 6.24
N ASP A 514 13.93 31.76 7.55
CA ASP A 514 13.76 32.91 8.44
C ASP A 514 14.86 32.96 9.51
N ALA A 515 15.92 33.71 9.20
CA ALA A 515 17.06 33.87 10.10
C ALA A 515 16.71 34.61 11.41
N GLY A 516 15.60 35.36 11.42
CA GLY A 516 15.14 36.15 12.57
C GLY A 516 14.41 35.33 13.63
N ARG A 517 14.10 34.07 13.35
CA ARG A 517 13.32 33.21 14.25
C ARG A 517 14.04 33.01 15.60
N SER A 518 13.27 33.12 16.69
CA SER A 518 13.79 32.90 18.04
C SER A 518 14.07 31.41 18.28
N THR A 519 15.03 31.12 19.17
CA THR A 519 15.34 29.74 19.59
C THR A 519 14.12 29.04 20.21
N ALA A 520 13.33 29.76 21.00
CA ALA A 520 12.12 29.23 21.64
C ALA A 520 11.05 28.85 20.60
N SER A 521 10.80 29.69 19.60
CA SER A 521 9.85 29.41 18.52
C SER A 521 10.31 28.23 17.66
N LEU A 522 11.62 28.13 17.39
CA LEU A 522 12.22 27.03 16.66
C LEU A 522 12.08 25.69 17.41
N LEU A 523 12.35 25.69 18.71
CA LEU A 523 12.18 24.52 19.56
C LEU A 523 10.71 24.11 19.66
N ALA A 524 9.79 25.05 19.92
CA ALA A 524 8.36 24.76 19.97
C ALA A 524 7.84 24.19 18.64
N SER A 525 8.26 24.76 17.51
CA SER A 525 7.92 24.29 16.15
C SER A 525 8.39 22.85 15.92
N THR A 526 9.66 22.58 16.21
CA THR A 526 10.25 21.26 15.95
C THR A 526 9.73 20.18 16.89
N LEU A 527 9.49 20.49 18.17
CA LEU A 527 8.85 19.58 19.12
C LEU A 527 7.41 19.26 18.70
N ASP A 528 6.66 20.24 18.19
CA ASP A 528 5.29 20.04 17.72
C ASP A 528 5.23 19.11 16.49
N LEU A 529 6.20 19.22 15.58
CA LEU A 529 6.25 18.39 14.37
C LEU A 529 6.74 16.96 14.62
N TYR A 530 7.71 16.77 15.52
CA TYR A 530 8.42 15.48 15.64
C TYR A 530 8.21 14.75 16.97
N VAL A 531 7.89 15.47 18.04
CA VAL A 531 7.73 14.89 19.39
C VAL A 531 6.26 14.78 19.78
N ALA A 532 5.46 15.83 19.59
CA ALA A 532 4.04 15.83 19.96
C ALA A 532 3.23 14.67 19.35
N PRO A 533 3.44 14.24 18.08
CA PRO A 533 2.74 13.09 17.53
C PRO A 533 3.01 11.77 18.27
N GLN A 534 4.19 11.63 18.90
CA GLN A 534 4.54 10.44 19.68
C GLN A 534 3.70 10.32 20.97
N PHE A 535 3.02 11.40 21.38
CA PHE A 535 2.14 11.44 22.53
C PHE A 535 0.68 11.14 22.16
N GLN A 536 0.41 10.61 20.95
CA GLN A 536 -0.95 10.33 20.51
C GLN A 536 -1.69 9.42 21.49
N GLY A 537 -2.82 9.90 22.01
CA GLY A 537 -3.66 9.17 22.98
C GLY A 537 -3.02 8.98 24.38
N ARG A 538 -1.95 9.72 24.70
CA ARG A 538 -1.26 9.70 26.00
C ARG A 538 -1.60 10.92 26.86
N ALA A 539 -2.88 11.07 27.19
CA ALA A 539 -3.36 12.16 28.05
C ALA A 539 -2.68 12.15 29.43
N ASP A 540 -2.30 10.97 29.94
CA ASP A 540 -1.60 10.76 31.22
C ASP A 540 -0.19 11.38 31.25
N LYS A 541 0.42 11.62 30.09
CA LYS A 541 1.77 12.20 29.97
C LYS A 541 1.76 13.68 29.58
N HIS A 542 0.59 14.28 29.34
CA HIS A 542 0.43 15.64 28.83
C HIS A 542 1.10 16.70 29.73
N GLU A 543 0.68 16.79 31.00
CA GLU A 543 1.18 17.79 31.94
C GLU A 543 2.68 17.64 32.20
N ASN A 544 3.14 16.39 32.35
CA ASN A 544 4.55 16.09 32.58
C ASN A 544 5.42 16.50 31.39
N PHE A 545 4.94 16.32 30.15
CA PHE A 545 5.66 16.77 28.98
C PHE A 545 5.71 18.30 28.89
N LEU A 546 4.60 19.00 29.18
CA LEU A 546 4.60 20.47 29.26
C LEU A 546 5.56 21.01 30.31
N ALA A 547 5.68 20.35 31.47
CA ALA A 547 6.62 20.73 32.52
C ALA A 547 8.10 20.54 32.12
N LEU A 548 8.39 19.64 31.18
CA LEU A 548 9.74 19.49 30.61
C LEU A 548 10.03 20.58 29.58
N VAL A 549 9.06 20.90 28.72
CA VAL A 549 9.20 21.90 27.65
C VAL A 549 9.23 23.32 28.21
N SER A 550 8.50 23.60 29.30
CA SER A 550 8.43 24.94 29.93
C SER A 550 9.77 25.47 30.43
N LYS A 551 10.75 24.58 30.64
CA LYS A 551 12.12 24.95 31.03
C LYS A 551 12.92 25.59 29.90
N HIS A 552 12.49 25.38 28.65
CA HIS A 552 13.25 25.72 27.44
C HIS A 552 12.50 26.68 26.49
N VAL A 553 11.21 26.93 26.74
CA VAL A 553 10.32 27.70 25.87
C VAL A 553 9.64 28.82 26.69
N GLY A 554 9.47 30.01 26.09
CA GLY A 554 8.79 31.14 26.73
C GLY A 554 7.29 30.90 26.94
N GLU A 555 6.66 31.69 27.81
CA GLU A 555 5.27 31.49 28.26
C GLU A 555 4.25 31.52 27.10
N ASP A 556 4.40 32.47 26.16
CA ASP A 556 3.50 32.59 24.99
C ASP A 556 3.62 31.40 24.02
N ASP A 557 4.86 31.00 23.72
CA ASP A 557 5.16 29.85 22.84
C ASP A 557 4.70 28.53 23.49
N LEU A 558 4.86 28.40 24.81
CA LEU A 558 4.42 27.24 25.58
C LEU A 558 2.89 27.11 25.57
N LYS A 559 2.16 28.22 25.72
CA LYS A 559 0.69 28.22 25.65
C LYS A 559 0.19 27.78 24.27
N ALA A 560 0.81 28.28 23.21
CA ALA A 560 0.49 27.89 21.85
C ALA A 560 0.81 26.41 21.59
N PHE A 561 1.94 25.91 22.11
CA PHE A 561 2.34 24.51 22.04
C PHE A 561 1.38 23.60 22.81
N ALA A 562 0.97 23.98 24.03
CA ALA A 562 0.04 23.20 24.86
C ALA A 562 -1.30 22.94 24.16
N GLY A 563 -1.85 23.96 23.50
CA GLY A 563 -3.08 23.80 22.71
C GLY A 563 -2.94 22.79 21.56
N ARG A 564 -1.78 22.74 20.89
CA ARG A 564 -1.52 21.77 19.81
C ARG A 564 -1.22 20.38 20.36
N LEU A 565 -0.49 20.29 21.46
CA LEU A 565 -0.23 19.03 22.17
C LEU A 565 -1.53 18.37 22.67
N ALA A 566 -2.52 19.15 23.11
CA ALA A 566 -3.82 18.65 23.54
C ALA A 566 -4.53 17.85 22.43
N VAL A 567 -4.39 18.27 21.17
CA VAL A 567 -4.95 17.57 20.00
C VAL A 567 -4.36 16.17 19.84
N TRP A 568 -3.04 16.02 20.06
CA TRP A 568 -2.38 14.72 19.98
C TRP A 568 -2.70 13.83 21.19
N THR A 569 -2.54 14.38 22.38
CA THR A 569 -2.72 13.64 23.64
C THR A 569 -4.18 13.25 23.92
N GLY A 570 -5.14 14.00 23.38
CA GLY A 570 -6.56 13.88 23.74
C GLY A 570 -6.85 14.42 25.15
N PHE A 571 -5.97 15.25 25.70
CA PHE A 571 -6.14 15.88 27.01
C PHE A 571 -7.27 16.91 26.96
N VAL A 572 -8.18 16.83 27.94
CA VAL A 572 -9.29 17.78 28.14
C VAL A 572 -9.16 18.28 29.57
N GLU A 573 -9.01 19.59 29.75
CA GLU A 573 -8.92 20.27 31.06
C GLU A 573 -10.17 20.06 31.93
#